data_AF-F8AKT1-F1
#
_entry.id   AF-F8AKT1-F1
#
_cell.length_a   1.000
_cell.length_b   1.000
_cell.length_c   1.000
_cell.angle_alpha   90.00
_cell.angle_beta   90.00
_cell.angle_gamma   90.00
#
_symmetry.space_group_name_H-M   'P 1'
#
loop_
_entity.id
_entity.type
_entity.pdbx_description
1 polymer ?
#
loop_
_entity_poly.entity_id
_entity_poly.type
_entity_poly.pdbx_seq_one_letter_code
_entity_poly.pdbx_strand_id
1 'polypeptide(L)'
;MNPNENEQENKIRLKNKSVGAIVGFFIWLILYIIIGFSVSSISNHAFNYLLYVISVISCSTFVLIGIYLFNKENPIVKELLKIDIGFLLVGIICAVIEITLHQSYNYDRNLPLIIYVVRLITIYMTIDKIIEMK
;
A
#
# COMPACT_ATOMS: atom_id res chain seq x y z
N MET A 1 7.07 -7.48 -37.08
CA MET A 1 6.22 -7.78 -35.91
C MET A 1 4.81 -7.34 -36.26
N ASN A 2 3.82 -8.21 -36.12
CA ASN A 2 2.46 -7.93 -36.59
C ASN A 2 1.76 -6.97 -35.62
N PRO A 3 1.24 -5.80 -36.04
CA PRO A 3 0.61 -4.83 -35.15
C PRO A 3 -0.53 -5.41 -34.30
N ASN A 4 -1.24 -6.42 -34.81
CA ASN A 4 -2.29 -7.12 -34.08
C ASN A 4 -1.77 -7.98 -32.90
N GLU A 5 -0.56 -8.54 -33.01
CA GLU A 5 0.06 -9.34 -31.93
C GLU A 5 0.49 -8.43 -30.76
N ASN A 6 1.09 -7.27 -31.07
CA ASN A 6 1.48 -6.28 -30.05
C ASN A 6 0.27 -5.70 -29.30
N GLU A 7 -0.86 -5.49 -29.98
CA GLU A 7 -2.08 -4.97 -29.34
C GLU A 7 -2.73 -6.02 -28.42
N GLN A 8 -2.71 -7.28 -28.84
CA GLN A 8 -3.27 -8.39 -28.08
C GLN A 8 -2.42 -8.71 -26.83
N GLU A 9 -1.10 -8.66 -26.95
CA GLU A 9 -0.16 -8.81 -25.83
C GLU A 9 -0.32 -7.69 -24.80
N ASN A 10 -0.46 -6.44 -25.25
CA ASN A 10 -0.71 -5.29 -24.37
C ASN A 10 -2.03 -5.41 -23.61
N LYS A 11 -3.11 -5.89 -24.26
CA LYS A 11 -4.40 -6.15 -23.60
C LYS A 11 -4.29 -7.20 -22.50
N ILE A 12 -3.56 -8.29 -22.74
CA ILE A 12 -3.32 -9.34 -21.74
C ILE A 12 -2.52 -8.79 -20.56
N ARG A 13 -1.45 -8.03 -20.82
CA ARG A 13 -0.62 -7.42 -19.78
C ARG A 13 -1.40 -6.43 -18.92
N LEU A 14 -2.28 -5.62 -19.52
CA LEU A 14 -3.14 -4.70 -18.79
C LEU A 14 -4.15 -5.45 -17.91
N LYS A 15 -4.78 -6.50 -18.46
CA LYS A 15 -5.70 -7.36 -17.72
C LYS A 15 -5.02 -8.00 -16.51
N ASN A 16 -3.80 -8.50 -16.66
CA ASN A 16 -3.04 -9.12 -15.56
C ASN A 16 -2.71 -8.10 -14.45
N LYS A 17 -2.42 -6.84 -14.78
CA LYS A 17 -2.24 -5.76 -13.80
C LYS A 17 -3.53 -5.49 -13.02
N SER A 18 -4.66 -5.34 -13.71
CA SER A 18 -5.95 -5.09 -13.07
C SER A 18 -6.37 -6.25 -12.16
N VAL A 19 -6.18 -7.50 -12.61
CA VAL A 19 -6.45 -8.70 -11.80
C VAL A 19 -5.53 -8.73 -10.57
N GLY A 20 -4.23 -8.48 -10.74
CA GLY A 20 -3.29 -8.41 -9.63
C GLY A 20 -3.67 -7.35 -8.59
N ALA A 21 -4.08 -6.16 -9.03
CA ALA A 21 -4.53 -5.09 -8.14
C ALA A 21 -5.76 -5.50 -7.33
N ILE A 22 -6.75 -6.14 -7.98
CA ILE A 22 -7.96 -6.65 -7.33
C ILE A 22 -7.61 -7.71 -6.29
N VAL A 23 -6.75 -8.68 -6.65
CA VAL A 23 -6.30 -9.73 -5.72
C VAL A 23 -5.60 -9.13 -4.51
N GLY A 24 -4.70 -8.17 -4.73
CA GLY A 24 -4.02 -7.44 -3.65
C GLY A 24 -4.99 -6.75 -2.71
N PHE A 25 -5.99 -6.04 -3.25
CA PHE A 25 -7.03 -5.39 -2.47
C PHE A 25 -7.86 -6.38 -1.63
N PHE A 26 -8.24 -7.52 -2.19
CA PHE A 26 -8.99 -8.54 -1.44
C PHE A 26 -8.17 -9.15 -0.30
N ILE A 27 -6.88 -9.42 -0.50
CA ILE A 27 -5.99 -9.89 0.56
C ILE A 27 -5.93 -8.87 1.70
N TRP A 28 -5.77 -7.58 1.37
CA TRP A 28 -5.80 -6.52 2.35
C TRP A 28 -7.13 -6.45 3.10
N LEU A 29 -8.26 -6.52 2.38
CA LEU A 29 -9.60 -6.44 2.99
C LEU A 29 -9.83 -7.58 3.99
N ILE A 30 -9.43 -8.81 3.65
CA ILE A 30 -9.52 -9.96 4.55
C ILE A 30 -8.68 -9.71 5.81
N LEU A 31 -7.44 -9.27 5.66
CA LEU A 31 -6.57 -8.95 6.79
C LEU A 31 -7.13 -7.83 7.65
N TYR A 32 -7.67 -6.78 7.03
CA TYR A 32 -8.32 -5.68 7.72
C TYR A 32 -9.50 -6.15 8.58
N ILE A 33 -10.35 -7.02 8.04
CA ILE A 33 -11.49 -7.58 8.78
C ILE A 33 -11.01 -8.43 9.96
N ILE A 34 -10.03 -9.32 9.75
CA ILE A 34 -9.47 -10.18 10.81
C ILE A 34 -8.85 -9.33 11.93
N ILE A 35 -8.06 -8.32 11.55
CA ILE A 35 -7.46 -7.37 12.48
C ILE A 35 -8.57 -6.63 13.23
N GLY A 36 -9.56 -6.08 12.53
CA GLY A 36 -10.69 -5.35 13.12
C GLY A 36 -11.47 -6.17 14.16
N PHE A 37 -11.77 -7.44 13.88
CA PHE A 37 -12.38 -8.35 14.85
C PHE A 37 -11.47 -8.58 16.06
N SER A 38 -10.18 -8.80 15.84
CA SER A 38 -9.19 -9.01 16.92
C SER A 38 -9.02 -7.78 17.82
N VAL A 39 -9.07 -6.59 17.23
CA VAL A 39 -8.97 -5.28 17.91
C VAL A 39 -10.19 -5.03 18.80
N SER A 40 -11.38 -5.42 18.34
CA SER A 40 -12.64 -5.21 19.08
C SER A 40 -12.68 -5.88 20.46
N SER A 41 -11.81 -6.89 20.66
CA SER A 41 -11.68 -7.63 21.91
C SER A 41 -10.62 -7.07 22.86
N ILE A 42 -9.84 -6.05 22.46
CA ILE A 42 -8.70 -5.52 23.21
C ILE A 42 -8.98 -4.07 23.64
N SER A 43 -8.91 -3.79 24.94
CA SER A 43 -9.19 -2.46 25.53
C SER A 43 -8.02 -1.47 25.45
N ASN A 44 -6.96 -1.79 24.72
CA ASN A 44 -5.76 -0.96 24.61
C ASN A 44 -5.88 0.03 23.45
N HIS A 45 -6.19 1.29 23.77
CA HIS A 45 -6.39 2.34 22.78
C HIS A 45 -5.15 2.63 21.91
N ALA A 46 -3.93 2.55 22.46
CA ALA A 46 -2.69 2.74 21.71
C ALA A 46 -2.49 1.63 20.67
N PHE A 47 -2.74 0.39 21.09
CA PHE A 47 -2.66 -0.78 20.21
C PHE A 47 -3.73 -0.71 19.11
N ASN A 48 -4.96 -0.35 19.47
CA ASN A 48 -6.07 -0.21 18.52
C ASN A 48 -5.79 0.90 17.50
N TYR A 49 -5.19 2.01 17.95
CA TYR A 49 -4.74 3.08 17.06
C TYR A 49 -3.64 2.63 16.11
N LEU A 50 -2.60 1.96 16.61
CA LEU A 50 -1.51 1.43 15.79
C LEU A 50 -2.03 0.49 14.70
N LEU A 51 -2.94 -0.42 15.05
CA LEU A 51 -3.55 -1.35 14.10
C LEU A 51 -4.40 -0.62 13.07
N TYR A 52 -5.19 0.38 13.47
CA TYR A 52 -5.92 1.24 12.53
C TYR A 52 -4.96 1.92 11.54
N VAL A 53 -3.88 2.54 12.03
CA VAL A 53 -2.91 3.22 11.16
C VAL A 53 -2.32 2.24 10.16
N ILE A 54 -1.75 1.13 10.63
CA ILE A 54 -1.12 0.10 9.79
C ILE A 54 -2.09 -0.43 8.74
N SER A 55 -3.34 -0.70 9.14
CA SER A 55 -4.38 -1.14 8.22
C SER A 55 -4.63 -0.12 7.11
N VAL A 56 -4.83 1.16 7.44
CA VAL A 56 -5.09 2.20 6.43
C VAL A 56 -3.90 2.38 5.49
N ILE A 57 -2.69 2.54 6.04
CA ILE A 57 -1.51 2.85 5.23
C ILE A 57 -1.02 1.64 4.43
N SER A 58 -1.31 0.40 4.82
CA SER A 58 -0.86 -0.80 4.09
C SER A 58 -1.68 -1.13 2.83
N CYS A 59 -2.85 -0.51 2.64
CA CYS A 59 -3.76 -0.81 1.53
C CYS A 59 -3.07 -0.78 0.16
N SER A 60 -2.37 0.32 -0.16
CA SER A 60 -1.65 0.45 -1.44
C SER A 60 -0.46 -0.50 -1.55
N THR A 61 0.18 -0.91 -0.43
CA THR A 61 1.24 -1.93 -0.46
C THR A 61 0.70 -3.27 -0.89
N PHE A 62 -0.45 -3.68 -0.35
CA PHE A 62 -1.08 -4.94 -0.74
C PHE A 62 -1.54 -4.93 -2.20
N VAL A 63 -2.04 -3.80 -2.69
CA VAL A 63 -2.34 -3.63 -4.13
C VAL A 63 -1.07 -3.80 -4.97
N LEU A 64 0.05 -3.17 -4.59
CA LEU A 64 1.32 -3.32 -5.30
C LEU A 64 1.90 -4.73 -5.21
N ILE A 65 1.78 -5.42 -4.07
CA ILE A 65 2.12 -6.84 -3.92
C ILE A 65 1.30 -7.67 -4.89
N GLY A 66 -0.01 -7.42 -4.97
CA GLY A 66 -0.89 -8.08 -5.93
C GLY A 66 -0.45 -7.84 -7.37
N ILE A 67 -0.18 -6.60 -7.77
CA ILE A 67 0.34 -6.28 -9.12
C ILE A 67 1.67 -6.98 -9.37
N TYR A 68 2.57 -6.99 -8.38
CA TYR A 68 3.89 -7.62 -8.46
C TYR A 68 3.79 -9.14 -8.66
N LEU A 69 2.89 -9.83 -7.97
CA LEU A 69 2.71 -11.28 -8.10
C LEU A 69 2.36 -11.70 -9.54
N PHE A 70 1.64 -10.85 -10.27
CA PHE A 70 1.22 -11.09 -11.66
C PHE A 70 2.11 -10.39 -12.70
N ASN A 71 3.12 -9.62 -12.28
CA ASN A 71 4.03 -8.87 -13.16
C ASN A 71 5.48 -8.88 -12.63
N LYS A 72 5.96 -10.02 -12.11
CA LYS A 72 7.28 -10.14 -11.45
C LYS A 72 8.44 -9.68 -12.32
N GLU A 73 8.32 -9.85 -13.63
CA GLU A 73 9.34 -9.46 -14.60
C GLU A 73 9.39 -7.96 -14.86
N ASN A 74 8.41 -7.18 -14.40
CA ASN A 74 8.38 -5.74 -14.61
C ASN A 74 9.28 -5.03 -13.59
N PRO A 75 10.45 -4.50 -14.00
CA PRO A 75 11.37 -3.83 -13.09
C PRO A 75 10.78 -2.56 -12.47
N ILE A 76 9.81 -1.90 -13.12
CA ILE A 76 9.14 -0.71 -12.56
C ILE A 76 8.30 -1.11 -11.35
N VAL A 77 7.50 -2.18 -11.46
CA VAL A 77 6.63 -2.66 -10.37
C VAL A 77 7.48 -3.07 -9.16
N LYS A 78 8.63 -3.71 -9.40
CA LYS A 78 9.57 -4.12 -8.34
C LYS A 78 10.14 -2.92 -7.58
N GLU A 79 10.60 -1.88 -8.28
CA GLU A 79 11.11 -0.67 -7.64
C GLU A 79 10.02 0.10 -6.90
N LEU A 80 8.82 0.22 -7.49
CA LEU A 80 7.69 0.86 -6.81
C LEU A 80 7.32 0.14 -5.52
N LEU A 81 7.26 -1.21 -5.54
CA LEU A 81 6.99 -1.99 -4.34
C LEU A 81 8.06 -1.77 -3.26
N LYS A 82 9.34 -1.69 -3.63
CA LYS A 82 10.44 -1.42 -2.69
C LYS A 82 10.30 -0.06 -2.02
N ILE A 83 10.01 0.98 -2.80
CA ILE A 83 9.80 2.34 -2.31
C ILE A 83 8.59 2.38 -1.38
N ASP A 84 7.50 1.77 -1.81
CA ASP A 84 6.24 1.72 -1.09
C ASP A 84 6.36 1.01 0.28
N ILE A 85 7.11 -0.08 0.35
CA ILE A 85 7.47 -0.74 1.63
C ILE A 85 8.30 0.20 2.52
N GLY A 86 9.23 0.97 1.95
CA GLY A 86 9.99 1.98 2.69
C GLY A 86 9.07 3.02 3.34
N PHE A 87 8.09 3.53 2.59
CA PHE A 87 7.09 4.46 3.14
C PHE A 87 6.18 3.82 4.17
N LEU A 88 5.82 2.54 4.02
CA LEU A 88 5.06 1.81 5.03
C LEU A 88 5.81 1.79 6.37
N LEU A 89 7.12 1.54 6.36
CA LEU A 89 7.94 1.58 7.57
C LEU A 89 8.00 2.98 8.20
N VAL A 90 8.16 4.02 7.38
CA VAL A 90 8.12 5.42 7.86
C VAL A 90 6.78 5.74 8.51
N GLY A 91 5.66 5.31 7.89
CA GLY A 91 4.33 5.51 8.45
C GLY A 91 4.12 4.81 9.80
N ILE A 92 4.66 3.59 9.96
CA ILE A 92 4.66 2.87 11.23
C ILE A 92 5.46 3.63 12.30
N ILE A 93 6.63 4.15 11.95
CA ILE A 93 7.46 4.96 12.87
C ILE A 93 6.69 6.21 13.31
N CYS A 94 6.04 6.92 12.39
CA CYS A 94 5.22 8.09 12.72
C CYS A 94 4.09 7.74 13.71
N ALA A 95 3.40 6.61 13.49
CA ALA A 95 2.35 6.13 14.40
C ALA A 95 2.88 5.84 15.81
N VAL A 96 4.06 5.21 15.92
CA VAL A 96 4.71 4.93 17.20
C VAL A 96 5.14 6.21 17.92
N ILE A 97 5.69 7.18 17.18
CA ILE A 97 6.05 8.50 17.71
C ILE A 97 4.80 9.20 18.25
N GLU A 98 3.70 9.20 17.50
CA GLU A 98 2.46 9.81 17.93
C GLU A 98 1.91 9.17 19.22
N ILE A 99 1.90 7.83 19.29
CA ILE A 99 1.51 7.10 20.51
C ILE A 99 2.38 7.50 21.70
N THR A 100 3.68 7.67 21.48
CA THR A 100 4.64 8.03 22.53
C THR A 100 4.44 9.47 23.02
N LEU A 101 4.13 10.40 22.10
CA LEU A 101 3.92 11.83 22.40
C LEU A 101 2.54 12.13 22.98
N HIS A 102 1.49 11.42 22.55
CA HIS A 102 0.09 11.66 22.94
C HIS A 102 -0.45 10.53 23.82
N GLN A 103 0.20 10.30 24.96
CA GLN A 103 -0.20 9.26 25.93
C GLN A 103 -1.65 9.41 26.43
N SER A 104 -2.25 10.60 26.29
CA SER A 104 -3.61 10.92 26.70
C SER A 104 -4.62 10.74 25.55
N TYR A 105 -4.99 9.49 25.22
CA TYR A 105 -6.19 9.03 24.47
C TYR A 105 -6.63 9.74 23.18
N ASN A 106 -5.97 10.80 22.73
CA ASN A 106 -6.44 11.72 21.71
C ASN A 106 -5.49 11.68 20.52
N TYR A 107 -5.39 10.49 19.92
CA TYR A 107 -4.64 10.28 18.69
C TYR A 107 -5.37 10.94 17.51
N ASP A 108 -4.61 11.56 16.62
CA ASP A 108 -5.11 12.16 15.40
C ASP A 108 -5.55 11.06 14.43
N ARG A 109 -6.87 10.98 14.22
CA ARG A 109 -7.48 10.02 13.29
C ARG A 109 -7.20 10.37 11.83
N ASN A 110 -6.75 11.60 11.53
CA ASN A 110 -6.40 12.02 10.19
C ASN A 110 -4.95 11.69 9.82
N LEU A 111 -4.06 11.46 10.79
CA LEU A 111 -2.66 11.19 10.51
C LEU A 111 -2.45 10.01 9.52
N PRO A 112 -3.17 8.88 9.63
CA PRO A 112 -3.02 7.78 8.68
C PRO A 112 -3.43 8.16 7.25
N LEU A 113 -4.46 9.00 7.11
CA LEU A 113 -4.88 9.52 5.81
C LEU A 113 -3.85 10.50 5.23
N ILE A 114 -3.28 11.37 6.07
CA ILE A 114 -2.22 12.31 5.65
C ILE A 114 -1.00 11.53 5.17
N ILE A 115 -0.53 10.54 5.95
CA ILE A 115 0.58 9.66 5.58
C ILE A 115 0.28 8.94 4.26
N TYR A 116 -0.94 8.43 4.09
CA TYR A 116 -1.37 7.77 2.88
C TYR A 116 -1.35 8.70 1.65
N VAL A 117 -1.85 9.92 1.77
CA VAL A 117 -1.86 10.91 0.67
C VAL A 117 -0.44 11.34 0.29
N VAL A 118 0.42 11.66 1.27
CA VAL A 118 1.84 12.00 1.02
C VAL A 118 2.56 10.88 0.29
N ARG A 119 2.27 9.63 0.66
CA ARG A 119 2.83 8.46 0.00
C ARG A 119 2.34 8.32 -1.44
N LEU A 120 1.05 8.52 -1.72
CA LEU A 120 0.52 8.49 -3.08
C LEU A 120 1.19 9.54 -3.98
N ILE A 121 1.36 10.77 -3.48
CA ILE A 121 2.05 11.84 -4.21
C ILE A 121 3.50 11.45 -4.50
N THR A 122 4.20 10.89 -3.51
CA THR A 122 5.60 10.50 -3.67
C THR A 122 5.76 9.37 -4.67
N ILE A 123 4.88 8.36 -4.63
CA ILE A 123 4.86 7.27 -5.60
C ILE A 123 4.62 7.82 -7.00
N TYR A 124 3.65 8.71 -7.17
CA TYR A 124 3.36 9.36 -8.45
C TYR A 124 4.59 10.09 -9.01
N MET A 125 5.20 10.97 -8.21
CA MET A 125 6.43 11.68 -8.61
C MET A 125 7.62 10.76 -8.89
N THR A 126 7.66 9.58 -8.27
CA THR A 126 8.76 8.64 -8.45
C THR A 126 8.56 7.76 -9.69
N ILE A 127 7.31 7.49 -10.09
CA ILE A 127 7.00 6.78 -11.33
C ILE A 127 7.60 7.52 -12.52
N ASP A 128 7.40 8.84 -12.61
CA ASP A 128 7.90 9.66 -13.71
C ASP A 128 9.43 9.56 -13.82
N LYS A 129 10.13 9.69 -12.69
CA LYS A 129 11.61 9.54 -12.64
C LYS A 129 12.09 8.14 -13.00
N ILE A 130 11.38 7.09 -12.58
CA ILE A 130 11.74 5.71 -12.92
C ILE A 130 11.57 5.44 -14.42
N ILE A 131 10.58 6.07 -15.05
CA ILE A 131 10.34 5.97 -16.49
C ILE A 131 11.45 6.70 -17.26
N GLU A 132 11.87 7.88 -16.80
CA GLU A 132 12.95 8.67 -17.44
C GLU A 132 14.34 8.01 -17.36
N MET A 133 14.59 7.17 -16.35
CA MET A 133 15.88 6.49 -16.15
C MET A 133 16.07 5.23 -17.01
N LYS A 134 15.09 4.83 -17.83
CA LYS A 134 15.14 3.63 -18.69
C LYS A 134 14.95 3.97 -20.15
#